data_AF-A0A5N1JVV5-F1
#
_entry.id   AF-A0A5N1JVV5-F1
#
_cell.length_a   1.000
_cell.length_b   1.000
_cell.length_c   1.000
_cell.angle_alpha   90.00
_cell.angle_beta   90.00
_cell.angle_gamma   90.00
#
_symmetry.space_group_name_H-M   'P 1'
#
loop_
_entity.id
_entity.type
_entity.pdbx_description
1 polymer ?
#
loop_
_entity_poly.entity_id
_entity_poly.type
_entity_poly.pdbx_seq_one_letter_code
_entity_poly.pdbx_strand_id
1 'polypeptide(L)' 'MIRAPAPKCGFCGKLQFRLQSLSVVNCPHSFPAIVCSHCDAVVAMAAPQSLQLNPLSAENEA' A
#
# COMPACT_ATOMS: atom_id res chain seq x y z
N MET A 1 13.98 4.56 -21.03
CA MET A 1 12.97 4.75 -19.96
C MET A 1 12.18 3.47 -19.80
N ILE A 2 12.39 2.72 -18.72
CA ILE A 2 11.62 1.50 -18.43
C ILE A 2 10.32 1.94 -17.78
N ARG A 3 9.21 1.86 -18.52
CA ARG A 3 7.88 2.12 -17.99
C ARG A 3 7.49 0.92 -17.14
N ALA A 4 7.63 1.04 -15.82
CA ALA A 4 7.17 0.01 -14.90
C ALA A 4 5.68 -0.28 -15.17
N PRO A 5 5.27 -1.55 -15.30
CA PRO A 5 3.87 -1.88 -15.55
C PRO A 5 3.01 -1.35 -14.39
N ALA A 6 1.87 -0.75 -14.71
CA ALA A 6 0.93 -0.30 -13.70
C ALA A 6 0.52 -1.49 -12.81
N PRO A 7 0.53 -1.34 -11.47
CA PRO A 7 0.21 -2.42 -10.56
C PRO A 7 -1.23 -2.88 -10.81
N LYS A 8 -1.42 -4.19 -11.04
CA LYS A 8 -2.74 -4.83 -11.16
C LYS A 8 -3.07 -5.56 -9.88
N CYS A 9 -4.34 -5.59 -9.50
CA CYS A 9 -4.80 -6.43 -8.42
C CYS A 9 -4.50 -7.90 -8.78
N GLY A 10 -3.72 -8.60 -7.97
CA GLY A 10 -3.39 -10.02 -8.19
C GLY A 10 -4.60 -10.96 -8.11
N PHE A 11 -5.71 -10.50 -7.54
CA PHE A 11 -6.94 -11.28 -7.39
C PHE A 11 -7.90 -11.12 -8.58
N CYS A 12 -8.28 -9.88 -8.93
CA CYS A 12 -9.27 -9.62 -9.98
C CYS A 12 -8.71 -8.96 -11.25
N GLY A 13 -7.41 -8.64 -11.30
CA GLY A 13 -6.74 -8.04 -12.45
C GLY A 13 -7.04 -6.56 -12.71
N LYS A 14 -7.91 -5.92 -11.90
CA LYS A 14 -8.27 -4.51 -12.04
C LYS A 14 -7.14 -3.58 -11.55
N LEU A 15 -7.12 -2.36 -12.11
CA LEU A 15 -6.12 -1.32 -11.84
C LEU A 15 -6.62 -0.25 -10.84
N GLN A 16 -7.82 -0.41 -10.29
CA GLN A 16 -8.44 0.57 -9.41
C GLN A 16 -8.18 0.19 -7.94
N PHE A 17 -7.57 1.12 -7.21
CA PHE A 17 -7.27 0.97 -5.80
C PHE A 17 -7.76 2.19 -5.02
N ARG A 18 -8.00 1.98 -3.73
CA ARG A 18 -8.32 3.04 -2.77
C ARG A 18 -7.51 2.85 -1.50
N LEU A 19 -7.23 3.94 -0.81
CA LEU A 19 -6.69 3.90 0.54
C LEU A 19 -7.84 3.67 1.52
N GLN A 20 -7.70 2.69 2.40
CA GLN A 20 -8.69 2.36 3.42
C GLN A 20 -7.99 2.13 4.76
N SER A 21 -8.54 2.71 5.83
CA SER A 21 -8.12 2.39 7.19
C SER A 21 -8.72 1.05 7.60
N LEU A 22 -7.88 0.07 7.88
CA LEU A 22 -8.31 -1.23 8.39
C LEU A 22 -8.13 -1.27 9.90
N SER A 23 -9.16 -1.76 10.59
CA SER A 23 -9.11 -2.08 12.01
C SER A 23 -9.13 -3.60 12.15
N VAL A 24 -8.20 -4.13 12.94
CA VAL A 24 -8.11 -5.57 13.21
C VAL A 24 -8.55 -5.79 14.65
N VAL A 25 -9.43 -6.77 14.87
CA VAL A 25 -9.82 -7.19 16.21
C VAL A 25 -8.55 -7.65 16.93
N ASN A 26 -8.18 -6.99 18.03
CA ASN A 26 -6.93 -7.11 18.79
C ASN A 26 -5.78 -6.16 18.39
N CYS A 27 -5.97 -5.24 17.45
CA CYS A 27 -5.03 -4.14 17.22
C CYS A 27 -5.71 -2.81 17.59
N PRO A 28 -5.20 -2.07 18.59
CA PRO A 28 -5.84 -0.83 19.05
C PRO A 28 -5.77 0.29 18.01
N HIS A 29 -4.87 0.19 17.03
CA HIS A 29 -4.68 1.20 16.00
C HIS A 29 -5.14 0.70 14.64
N SER A 30 -5.96 1.52 13.97
CA SER A 30 -6.23 1.32 12.56
C SER A 30 -4.99 1.69 11.75
N PHE A 31 -4.74 0.99 10.66
CA PHE A 31 -3.60 1.27 9.78
C PHE A 31 -4.05 1.49 8.34
N PRO A 32 -3.34 2.32 7.57
CA PRO A 32 -3.68 2.56 6.18
C PRO A 32 -3.28 1.36 5.31
N ALA A 33 -4.23 0.88 4.52
CA ALA A 33 -4.05 -0.17 3.55
C ALA A 33 -4.50 0.29 2.16
N ILE A 34 -3.83 -0.21 1.13
CA ILE A 34 -4.25 -0.06 -0.26
C ILE A 34 -5.08 -1.29 -0.60
N VAL A 35 -6.35 -1.08 -0.92
CA VAL A 35 -7.29 -2.15 -1.29
C VAL A 35 -7.75 -1.98 -2.72
N CYS A 36 -8.08 -3.08 -3.39
CA CYS A 36 -8.70 -3.02 -4.71
C CYS A 36 -10.15 -2.53 -4.58
N SER A 37 -10.52 -1.49 -5.32
CA SER A 37 -11.87 -0.91 -5.25
C SER A 37 -12.97 -1.83 -5.81
N HIS A 38 -12.60 -2.90 -6.51
CA HIS A 38 -13.55 -3.81 -7.16
C HIS A 38 -13.85 -5.07 -6.35
N CYS A 39 -12.85 -5.62 -5.64
CA CYS A 39 -13.00 -6.89 -4.91
C CYS A 39 -12.53 -6.81 -3.46
N ASP A 40 -12.20 -5.61 -2.96
CA ASP A 40 -11.73 -5.33 -1.60
C ASP A 40 -10.50 -6.14 -1.15
N ALA A 41 -9.77 -6.72 -2.10
CA ALA A 41 -8.53 -7.42 -1.81
C ALA A 41 -7.46 -6.42 -1.33
N VAL A 42 -6.82 -6.74 -0.20
CA VAL A 42 -5.70 -5.95 0.34
C VAL A 42 -4.45 -6.20 -0.49
N VAL A 43 -3.87 -5.12 -1.01
CA VAL A 43 -2.71 -5.19 -1.92
C VAL A 43 -1.43 -4.72 -1.25
N ALA A 44 -1.52 -3.74 -0.35
CA ALA A 44 -0.41 -3.30 0.48
C ALA A 44 -0.93 -2.81 1.83
N MET A 45 -0.14 -2.98 2.89
CA MET A 45 -0.41 -2.45 4.21
C MET A 45 0.82 -1.67 4.68
N ALA A 46 0.64 -0.44 5.15
CA ALA A 46 1.70 0.25 5.86
C ALA A 46 1.60 -0.17 7.33
N ALA A 47 2.61 -0.88 7.83
CA ALA A 47 2.67 -1.20 9.26
C ALA A 47 2.82 0.11 10.07
N PRO A 48 2.12 0.24 11.21
CA PRO A 48 2.18 1.47 12.02
C PRO A 48 3.59 1.82 12.53
N GLN A 49 4.52 0.85 12.55
CA GLN A 49 5.90 1.03 13.01
C GLN A 49 6.90 1.49 11.94
N SER A 50 6.44 1.76 10.70
CA SER A 50 7.25 2.39 9.65
C SER A 50 6.72 3.77 9.26
N LEU A 51 6.14 4.51 10.20
CA LEU A 51 5.87 5.94 10.07
C LEU A 51 7.15 6.77 10.27
N GLN A 52 8.24 6.36 9.64
CA GLN A 52 9.37 7.23 9.32
C GLN A 52 9.45 7.31 7.80
N LEU A 53 8.43 7.95 7.22
CA LEU A 53 8.52 8.50 5.87
C LEU A 53 9.60 9.58 5.92
N ASN A 54 10.86 9.20 5.65
CA ASN A 54 11.88 10.15 5.26
C ASN A 54 11.92 10.17 3.72
N PRO A 55 11.29 11.16 3.05
CA PRO A 55 11.25 11.24 1.60
C PRO A 55 12.59 11.65 0.93
N LEU A 56 13.76 11.52 1.59
CA LEU A 56 15.03 12.05 1.08
C LEU A 56 16.25 11.10 1.07
N SER A 57 16.10 9.79 1.30
CA SER A 57 17.25 8.85 1.26
C SER A 57 17.37 8.04 -0.04
N ALA A 58 17.02 8.65 -1.18
CA ALA A 58 17.30 8.08 -2.52
C ALA A 58 18.38 8.87 -3.27
N GLU A 59 19.17 9.69 -2.58
CA GLU A 59 20.43 10.20 -3.10
C GLU A 59 21.54 9.83 -2.12
N ASN A 60 22.62 9.30 -2.67
CA ASN A 60 23.91 9.03 -2.02
C ASN A 60 24.13 7.60 -1.46
N GLU A 61 24.31 6.64 -2.37
CA GLU A 61 25.45 5.73 -2.23
C GLU A 61 26.33 5.89 -3.49
N ALA A 62 27.62 6.10 -3.21
CA ALA A 62 28.70 6.52 -4.10
C ALA A 62 29.27 5.39 -4.96
#